data_AF-A0A392R5T9-F1
#
_entry.id   AF-A0A392R5T9-F1
#
_cell.length_a   1.000
_cell.length_b   1.000
_cell.length_c   1.000
_cell.angle_alpha   90.00
_cell.angle_beta   90.00
_cell.angle_gamma   90.00
#
_symmetry.space_group_name_H-M   'P 1'
#
loop_
_entity.id
_entity.type
_entity.pdbx_description
1 polymer ?
#
loop_
_entity_poly.entity_id
_entity_poly.type
_entity_poly.pdbx_seq_one_letter_code
_entity_poly.pdbx_strand_id
1 'polypeptide(L)'
;SKIEELLKDLVQQLHILIGKPVPEAIGMMKSDQLKQLIKNLLQRSRYLIVLDDVWYVTLWNVVKFALPNNNLGSRVILTTRKTNIASYSGAELGKDFHLELLPLQEARYLFYRKTF
;
A
#
# COMPACT_ATOMS: atom_id res chain seq x y z
N SER A 1 12.32 -11.38 6.35
CA SER A 1 11.90 -10.37 7.35
C SER A 1 10.52 -9.82 6.99
N LYS A 2 9.78 -9.21 7.92
CA LYS A 2 8.43 -8.64 7.63
C LYS A 2 8.44 -7.63 6.46
N ILE A 3 9.56 -6.93 6.27
CA ILE A 3 9.80 -6.04 5.12
C ILE A 3 9.93 -6.82 3.81
N GLU A 4 10.73 -7.88 3.78
CA GLU A 4 10.90 -8.70 2.57
C GLU A 4 9.60 -9.42 2.22
N GLU A 5 8.84 -9.89 3.20
CA GLU A 5 7.51 -10.49 3.00
C GLU A 5 6.56 -9.50 2.31
N LEU A 6 6.48 -8.26 2.81
CA LEU A 6 5.68 -7.20 2.18
C LEU A 6 6.13 -6.90 0.75
N LEU A 7 7.43 -6.77 0.50
CA LEU A 7 7.94 -6.46 -0.84
C LEU A 7 7.74 -7.65 -1.80
N LYS A 8 7.86 -8.89 -1.32
CA LYS A 8 7.59 -10.10 -2.12
C LYS A 8 6.12 -10.19 -2.50
N ASP A 9 5.22 -9.94 -1.54
CA ASP A 9 3.77 -9.88 -1.79
C ASP A 9 3.42 -8.81 -2.82
N LEU A 10 3.96 -7.59 -2.69
CA LEU A 10 3.77 -6.53 -3.68
C LEU A 10 4.28 -6.93 -5.08
N VAL A 11 5.46 -7.56 -5.18
CA VAL A 11 5.97 -8.07 -6.45
C VAL A 11 5.05 -9.13 -7.04
N GLN A 12 4.55 -10.07 -6.24
CA GLN A 12 3.63 -11.12 -6.71
C GLN A 12 2.33 -10.52 -7.25
N GLN A 13 1.71 -9.60 -6.50
CA GLN A 13 0.49 -8.92 -6.92
C GLN A 13 0.69 -8.11 -8.21
N LEU A 14 1.81 -7.39 -8.34
CA LEU A 14 2.13 -6.64 -9.55
C LEU A 14 2.29 -7.56 -10.76
N HIS A 15 2.98 -8.71 -10.62
CA HIS A 15 3.15 -9.69 -11.70
C HIS A 15 1.82 -10.29 -12.14
N ILE A 16 0.96 -10.66 -11.18
CA ILE A 16 -0.39 -11.15 -11.46
C ILE A 16 -1.19 -10.11 -12.24
N LEU A 17 -1.18 -8.84 -11.78
CA LEU A 17 -1.94 -7.76 -12.40
C LEU A 17 -1.50 -7.46 -13.85
N ILE A 18 -0.20 -7.53 -14.13
CA ILE A 18 0.36 -7.26 -15.46
C ILE A 18 0.42 -8.51 -16.36
N GLY A 19 -0.07 -9.66 -15.88
CA GLY A 19 -0.06 -10.92 -16.63
C GLY A 19 1.34 -11.48 -16.93
N LYS A 20 2.33 -11.22 -16.06
CA LYS A 20 3.69 -11.75 -16.18
C LYS A 20 3.94 -12.85 -15.15
N PRO A 21 4.76 -13.87 -15.46
CA PRO A 21 5.12 -14.89 -14.50
C PRO A 21 5.92 -14.28 -13.35
N VAL A 22 5.62 -14.71 -12.12
CA VAL A 22 6.42 -14.34 -10.94
C VAL A 22 7.80 -15.00 -11.06
N PRO A 23 8.91 -14.25 -10.86
CA PRO A 23 10.25 -14.84 -10.89
C PRO A 23 10.41 -15.94 -9.83
N GLU A 24 10.86 -17.14 -10.23
CA GLU A 24 11.07 -18.27 -9.31
C GLU A 24 12.04 -17.93 -8.16
N ALA A 25 13.05 -17.11 -8.45
CA ALA A 25 14.04 -16.68 -7.48
C ALA A 25 13.52 -15.66 -6.45
N ILE A 26 12.26 -15.22 -6.52
CA ILE A 26 11.68 -14.20 -5.61
C ILE A 26 11.86 -14.56 -4.14
N GLY A 27 11.77 -15.85 -3.79
CA GLY A 27 11.96 -16.34 -2.42
C GLY A 27 13.34 -16.04 -1.85
N MET A 28 14.36 -15.97 -2.71
CA MET A 28 15.76 -15.74 -2.34
C MET A 28 16.17 -14.27 -2.44
N MET A 29 15.35 -13.42 -3.07
CA MET A 29 15.67 -12.01 -3.26
C MET A 29 15.68 -11.23 -1.95
N LYS A 30 16.66 -10.34 -1.83
CA LYS A 30 16.77 -9.38 -0.73
C LYS A 30 15.94 -8.12 -1.00
N SER A 31 15.67 -7.36 0.06
CA SER A 31 14.92 -6.09 0.01
C SER A 31 15.30 -5.20 -1.17
N ASP A 32 16.59 -4.96 -1.42
CA ASP A 32 17.00 -4.02 -2.47
C ASP A 32 16.77 -4.54 -3.88
N GLN A 33 16.90 -5.85 -4.09
CA GLN A 33 16.53 -6.50 -5.37
C GLN A 33 15.02 -6.40 -5.60
N LEU A 34 14.21 -6.65 -4.57
CA LEU A 34 12.75 -6.53 -4.64
C LEU A 34 12.33 -5.09 -4.94
N LYS A 35 12.92 -4.09 -4.28
CA LYS A 35 12.67 -2.66 -4.55
C LYS A 35 12.98 -2.30 -6.00
N GLN A 36 14.12 -2.74 -6.53
CA GLN A 36 14.48 -2.46 -7.93
C GLN A 36 13.53 -3.15 -8.91
N LEU A 37 13.10 -4.37 -8.61
CA LEU A 37 12.11 -5.06 -9.42
C LEU A 37 10.78 -4.29 -9.44
N ILE A 38 10.27 -3.86 -8.29
CA ILE A 38 9.05 -3.03 -8.19
C ILE A 38 9.21 -1.73 -8.99
N LYS A 39 10.33 -1.02 -8.83
CA LYS A 39 10.62 0.20 -9.60
C LYS A 39 10.56 -0.05 -11.09
N ASN A 40 11.22 -1.09 -11.58
CA ASN A 40 11.28 -1.42 -13.00
C ASN A 40 9.89 -1.76 -13.57
N LEU A 41 9.06 -2.49 -12.81
CA LEU A 41 7.68 -2.81 -13.21
C LEU A 41 6.80 -1.57 -13.31
N LEU A 42 6.99 -0.61 -12.40
CA LEU A 42 6.15 0.59 -12.29
C LEU A 42 6.68 1.80 -13.06
N GLN A 43 7.94 1.77 -13.51
CA GLN A 43 8.64 2.95 -14.05
C GLN A 43 7.88 3.66 -15.17
N ARG A 44 7.21 2.91 -16.04
CA ARG A 44 6.49 3.42 -17.21
C ARG A 44 4.96 3.34 -17.09
N SER A 45 4.47 3.17 -15.87
CA SER A 45 3.05 2.95 -15.61
C SER A 45 2.53 3.94 -14.57
N ARG A 46 1.28 4.39 -14.77
CA ARG A 46 0.51 5.02 -13.70
C ARG A 46 -0.01 3.92 -12.78
N TYR A 47 0.15 4.09 -11.47
CA TYR A 47 -0.28 3.09 -10.49
C TYR A 47 -1.08 3.69 -9.33
N LEU A 48 -1.94 2.87 -8.74
CA LEU A 48 -2.56 3.11 -7.45
C LEU A 48 -2.21 1.92 -6.54
N ILE A 49 -1.50 2.18 -5.45
CA ILE A 49 -1.15 1.15 -4.46
C ILE A 49 -1.91 1.43 -3.18
N VAL A 50 -2.57 0.42 -2.64
CA VAL A 50 -3.25 0.50 -1.34
C VAL A 50 -2.47 -0.33 -0.35
N LEU A 51 -1.95 0.31 0.70
CA LEU A 51 -1.30 -0.32 1.83
C LEU A 51 -2.32 -0.38 2.98
N ASP A 52 -2.92 -1.55 3.15
CA ASP A 52 -3.95 -1.74 4.18
C ASP A 52 -3.32 -2.10 5.54
N ASP A 53 -3.92 -1.59 6.62
CA ASP A 53 -3.58 -1.86 8.03
C ASP A 53 -2.09 -1.72 8.37
N VAL A 54 -1.50 -0.55 8.10
CA VAL A 54 -0.07 -0.31 8.37
C VAL A 54 0.19 0.01 9.86
N TRP A 55 1.05 -0.79 10.50
CA TRP A 55 1.35 -0.71 11.93
C TRP A 55 2.66 0.01 12.31
N TYR A 56 3.57 0.24 11.35
CA TYR A 56 4.87 0.86 11.59
C TYR A 56 5.26 1.83 10.49
N VAL A 57 5.79 2.99 10.88
CA VAL A 57 6.33 4.01 9.94
C VAL A 57 7.46 3.44 9.07
N THR A 58 8.25 2.52 9.62
CA THR A 58 9.35 1.86 8.90
C THR A 58 8.86 1.09 7.67
N LEU A 59 7.64 0.53 7.70
CA LEU A 59 7.06 -0.14 6.53
C LEU A 59 6.78 0.87 5.41
N TRP A 60 6.18 2.02 5.73
CA TRP A 60 5.96 3.09 4.77
C TRP A 60 7.27 3.57 4.15
N ASN A 61 8.29 3.83 4.97
CA ASN A 61 9.60 4.28 4.50
C ASN A 61 10.20 3.31 3.47
N VAL A 62 10.14 2.01 3.74
CA VAL A 62 10.67 1.00 2.81
C VAL A 62 9.88 0.99 1.49
N VAL A 63 8.55 0.98 1.55
CA VAL A 63 7.71 0.93 0.35
C VAL A 63 7.92 2.18 -0.49
N LYS A 64 7.96 3.36 0.12
CA LYS A 64 8.26 4.63 -0.56
C LYS A 64 9.53 4.54 -1.41
N PHE A 65 10.60 3.93 -0.89
CA PHE A 65 11.84 3.75 -1.64
C PHE A 65 11.78 2.69 -2.75
N ALA A 66 10.72 1.88 -2.82
CA ALA A 66 10.44 0.92 -3.89
C ALA A 66 9.63 1.52 -5.04
N LEU A 67 8.97 2.67 -4.84
CA LEU A 67 8.07 3.26 -5.82
C LEU A 67 8.79 4.32 -6.67
N PRO A 68 8.63 4.31 -8.01
CA PRO A 68 9.27 5.29 -8.87
C PRO A 68 8.47 6.60 -8.88
N ASN A 69 9.14 7.74 -8.69
CA ASN A 69 8.55 9.01 -9.04
C ASN A 69 8.71 9.26 -10.56
N ASN A 70 7.70 8.86 -11.32
CA ASN A 70 7.69 8.95 -12.78
C ASN A 70 6.77 10.07 -13.32
N ASN A 71 6.17 10.88 -12.44
CA ASN A 71 5.23 11.94 -12.79
C ASN A 71 4.03 11.50 -13.65
N LEU A 72 3.63 10.23 -13.61
CA LEU A 72 2.49 9.71 -14.37
C LEU A 72 1.14 9.80 -13.62
N GLY A 73 1.07 10.60 -12.54
CA GLY A 73 -0.15 10.75 -11.74
C GLY A 73 -0.45 9.53 -10.84
N SER A 74 0.59 8.83 -10.41
CA SER A 74 0.50 7.68 -9.50
C SER A 74 0.12 8.11 -8.09
N ARG A 75 -0.56 7.23 -7.34
CA ARG A 75 -1.03 7.50 -5.98
C ARG A 75 -0.76 6.30 -5.06
N VAL A 76 -0.59 6.61 -3.77
CA VAL A 76 -0.57 5.60 -2.71
C VAL A 76 -1.65 5.97 -1.70
N ILE A 77 -2.46 5.00 -1.31
CA ILE A 77 -3.41 5.09 -0.21
C ILE A 77 -2.88 4.21 0.91
N LEU A 78 -2.75 4.77 2.11
CA LEU A 78 -2.36 4.02 3.30
C LEU A 78 -3.50 4.10 4.30
N THR A 79 -3.95 2.94 4.79
CA THR A 79 -4.90 2.87 5.91
C THR A 79 -4.15 2.43 7.16
N THR A 80 -4.51 3.00 8.30
CA THR A 80 -3.91 2.65 9.59
C THR A 80 -4.85 3.00 10.74
N ARG A 81 -4.76 2.24 11.83
CA ARG A 81 -5.46 2.54 13.09
C ARG A 81 -4.66 3.50 13.98
N LYS A 82 -3.42 3.84 13.61
CA LYS A 82 -2.51 4.63 14.44
C LYS A 82 -2.36 6.03 13.88
N THR A 83 -2.87 7.01 14.63
CA THR A 83 -2.85 8.43 14.25
C THR A 83 -1.44 8.94 13.96
N ASN A 84 -0.43 8.53 14.73
CA ASN A 84 0.96 8.93 14.51
C ASN A 84 1.53 8.45 13.15
N ILE A 85 1.07 7.30 12.63
CA ILE A 85 1.45 6.80 11.31
C ILE A 85 0.73 7.59 10.23
N ALA A 86 -0.56 7.85 10.43
CA ALA A 86 -1.36 8.67 9.51
C ALA A 86 -0.75 10.08 9.36
N SER A 87 -0.39 10.74 10.46
CA SER A 87 0.20 12.08 10.40
C SER A 87 1.60 12.07 9.75
N TYR A 88 2.46 11.09 10.08
CA TYR A 88 3.80 10.99 9.48
C TYR A 88 3.74 10.74 7.97
N SER A 89 2.95 9.74 7.56
CA SER A 89 2.82 9.39 6.14
C SER A 89 1.99 10.43 5.37
N GLY A 90 0.97 11.02 5.99
CA GLY A 90 0.14 12.07 5.42
C GLY A 90 0.89 13.36 5.13
N ALA A 91 1.85 13.75 5.99
CA ALA A 91 2.75 14.88 5.72
C ALA A 91 3.56 14.67 4.43
N GLU A 92 3.90 13.43 4.09
CA GLU A 92 4.64 13.10 2.87
C GLU A 92 3.74 12.82 1.65
N LEU A 93 2.58 12.20 1.87
CA LEU A 93 1.59 11.85 0.84
C LEU A 93 0.67 13.03 0.48
N GLY A 94 0.72 14.10 1.26
CA GLY A 94 0.02 15.36 1.05
C GLY A 94 -1.32 15.49 1.80
N LYS A 95 -1.88 14.40 2.35
CA LYS A 95 -3.11 14.45 3.14
C LYS A 95 -3.23 13.26 4.10
N ASP A 96 -3.61 13.52 5.33
CA ASP A 96 -4.19 12.55 6.25
C ASP A 96 -5.72 12.66 6.25
N PHE A 97 -6.40 11.53 6.45
CA PHE A 97 -7.85 11.49 6.55
C PHE A 97 -8.24 10.68 7.79
N HIS A 98 -8.90 11.37 8.72
CA HIS A 98 -9.49 10.72 9.88
C HIS A 98 -10.91 10.28 9.51
N LEU A 99 -11.14 8.97 9.55
CA LEU A 99 -12.49 8.42 9.38
C LEU A 99 -13.36 8.85 10.56
N GLU A 100 -14.49 9.48 10.24
CA GLU A 100 -15.49 9.86 11.22
C GLU A 100 -16.44 8.70 11.53
N LEU A 101 -17.08 8.78 12.70
CA LEU A 101 -18.16 7.87 13.04
C LEU A 101 -19.36 8.12 12.15
N LEU A 102 -20.08 7.06 11.79
CA LEU A 102 -21.34 7.19 11.08
C LEU A 102 -22.37 7.94 11.97
N PRO A 103 -23.14 8.88 11.40
CA PRO A 103 -24.29 9.46 12.07
C PRO A 103 -25.24 8.36 12.56
N LEU A 104 -25.92 8.58 13.69
CA LEU A 104 -26.77 7.56 14.32
C LEU A 104 -27.82 6.97 13.36
N GLN A 105 -28.39 7.80 12.49
CA GLN A 105 -29.37 7.36 11.50
C GLN A 105 -28.76 6.38 10.49
N GLU A 106 -27.56 6.68 9.98
CA GLU A 106 -26.82 5.83 9.05
C GLU A 106 -26.34 4.55 9.74
N ALA A 107 -25.84 4.65 10.97
CA ALA A 107 -25.43 3.50 11.77
C ALA A 107 -26.61 2.54 12.02
N ARG A 108 -27.80 3.07 12.35
CA ARG A 108 -29.03 2.27 12.50
C ARG A 108 -29.46 1.65 11.18
N TYR A 109 -29.43 2.40 10.09
CA TYR A 109 -29.75 1.87 8.76
C TYR A 109 -28.80 0.74 8.37
N LEU A 110 -27.49 0.91 8.58
CA LEU A 110 -26.49 -0.12 8.32
C LEU A 110 -26.71 -1.36 9.18
N PHE A 111 -27.07 -1.18 10.46
CA PHE A 111 -27.42 -2.27 11.36
C PHE A 111 -28.60 -3.08 10.81
N TYR A 112 -29.73 -2.44 10.52
CA TYR A 112 -30.92 -3.14 10.02
C TYR A 112 -30.63 -3.92 8.73
N ARG A 113 -29.87 -3.33 7.80
CA ARG A 113 -29.48 -4.00 6.54
C ARG A 113 -28.56 -5.20 6.69
N LYS A 114 -27.86 -5.33 7.81
CA LYS A 114 -26.85 -6.39 8.03
C LYS A 114 -27.38 -7.51 8.92
N THR A 115 -28.36 -7.24 9.77
CA THR A 115 -28.85 -8.19 10.78
C THR A 115 -30.21 -8.80 10.46
N PHE A 116 -31.04 -8.12 9.66
CA PHE A 116 -32.36 -8.59 9.23
C PHE A 116 -32.43 -8.64 7.70
#